data_AF-A0A1V6NWD1-F1
#
_entry.id   AF-A0A1V6NWD1-F1
#
_cell.length_a   1.000
_cell.length_b   1.000
_cell.length_c   1.000
_cell.angle_alpha   90.00
_cell.angle_beta   90.00
_cell.angle_gamma   90.00
#
_symmetry.space_group_name_H-M   'P 1'
#
loop_
_entity.id
_entity.type
_entity.pdbx_description
1 polymer ?
#
loop_
_entity_poly.entity_id
_entity_poly.type
_entity_poly.pdbx_seq_one_letter_code
_entity_poly.pdbx_strand_id
1 'polypeptide(L)'
;MVKDSKTVINEFNELVNMTAAELRDWLNQEQSQSSGWASQSGSGETIGHESGRKIMQILDHNPSKNPSDYTDSDIDHMRHVVSYCKRHLAQEEHAKRDPSSKSYRSLKNWGHDALKPSPDD
;
A
#
# COMPACT_ATOMS: atom_id res chain seq x y z
N MET A 1 -5.66 21.55 0.57
CA MET A 1 -6.72 21.12 1.52
C MET A 1 -6.52 19.64 1.76
N VAL A 2 -6.41 19.21 3.02
CA VAL A 2 -6.32 17.77 3.35
C VAL A 2 -7.68 17.14 3.05
N LYS A 3 -7.69 15.97 2.41
CA LYS A 3 -8.95 15.25 2.12
C LYS A 3 -9.62 14.81 3.44
N ASP A 4 -10.94 14.87 3.46
CA ASP A 4 -11.72 14.38 4.59
C ASP A 4 -11.54 12.86 4.76
N SER A 5 -11.74 12.37 5.99
CA SER A 5 -11.48 10.96 6.33
C SER A 5 -12.32 9.99 5.51
N LYS A 6 -13.58 10.32 5.17
CA LYS A 6 -14.45 9.44 4.38
C LYS A 6 -13.90 9.25 2.97
N THR A 7 -13.47 10.34 2.32
CA THR A 7 -12.83 10.27 1.00
C THR A 7 -11.55 9.43 1.05
N VAL A 8 -10.72 9.60 2.09
CA VAL A 8 -9.49 8.83 2.25
C VAL A 8 -9.77 7.34 2.42
N ILE A 9 -10.74 6.97 3.26
CA ILE A 9 -11.11 5.57 3.51
C ILE A 9 -11.58 4.90 2.22
N ASN A 10 -12.43 5.59 1.44
CA ASN A 10 -12.92 5.05 0.17
C ASN A 10 -11.76 4.83 -0.80
N GLU A 11 -10.93 5.86 -1.03
CA GLU A 11 -9.79 5.75 -1.95
C GLU A 11 -8.77 4.70 -1.49
N PHE A 12 -8.54 4.56 -0.19
CA PHE A 12 -7.66 3.52 0.35
C PHE A 12 -8.20 2.12 0.04
N ASN A 13 -9.49 1.89 0.26
CA ASN A 13 -10.12 0.60 0.03
C ASN A 13 -10.27 0.23 -1.45
N GLU A 14 -10.23 1.23 -2.34
CA GLU A 14 -10.15 1.06 -3.80
C GLU A 14 -8.72 0.75 -4.26
N LEU A 15 -7.72 1.46 -3.72
CA LEU A 15 -6.33 1.34 -4.16
C LEU A 15 -5.61 0.14 -3.54
N VAL A 16 -5.90 -0.21 -2.30
CA VAL A 16 -5.30 -1.39 -1.64
C VAL A 16 -6.12 -2.62 -2.02
N ASN A 17 -5.61 -3.35 -3.02
CA ASN A 17 -6.25 -4.54 -3.60
C ASN A 17 -5.62 -5.86 -3.11
N MET A 18 -4.58 -5.79 -2.29
CA MET A 18 -4.00 -6.94 -1.61
C MET A 18 -4.65 -7.16 -0.24
N THR A 19 -4.94 -8.41 0.07
CA THR A 19 -5.38 -8.83 1.41
C THR A 19 -4.20 -8.80 2.40
N ALA A 20 -4.50 -8.83 3.71
CA ALA A 20 -3.46 -8.90 4.74
C ALA A 20 -2.56 -10.14 4.56
N ALA A 21 -3.12 -11.27 4.14
CA ALA A 21 -2.36 -12.50 3.87
C ALA A 21 -1.43 -12.35 2.67
N GLU A 22 -1.93 -11.86 1.53
CA GLU A 22 -1.11 -11.62 0.34
C GLU A 22 0.01 -10.61 0.61
N LEU A 23 -0.27 -9.57 1.39
CA LEU A 23 0.71 -8.56 1.76
C LEU A 23 1.76 -9.13 2.71
N ARG A 24 1.36 -9.97 3.67
CA ARG A 24 2.29 -10.70 4.56
C ARG A 24 3.25 -11.59 3.77
N ASP A 25 2.72 -12.37 2.83
CA ASP A 25 3.52 -13.26 1.99
C ASP A 25 4.48 -12.48 1.08
N TRP A 26 4.06 -11.30 0.61
CA TRP A 26 4.91 -10.41 -0.16
C TRP A 26 6.04 -9.79 0.67
N LEU A 27 5.73 -9.24 1.85
CA LEU A 27 6.70 -8.57 2.73
C LEU A 27 7.81 -9.51 3.23
N ASN A 28 7.52 -10.81 3.31
CA ASN A 28 8.52 -11.81 3.67
C ASN A 28 9.57 -12.07 2.57
N GLN A 29 9.42 -11.51 1.38
CA GLN A 29 10.34 -11.73 0.26
C GLN A 29 11.46 -10.69 0.25
N GLU A 30 12.69 -11.12 -0.08
CA GLU A 30 13.87 -10.25 -0.16
C GLU A 30 13.65 -9.05 -1.10
N GLN A 31 12.91 -9.27 -2.17
CA GLN A 31 12.53 -8.24 -3.12
C GLN A 31 11.65 -7.14 -2.53
N SER A 32 10.81 -7.46 -1.56
CA SER A 32 10.01 -6.47 -0.86
C SER A 32 10.87 -5.65 0.09
N GLN A 33 11.76 -6.32 0.83
CA GLN A 33 12.64 -5.73 1.85
C GLN A 33 13.67 -4.75 1.28
N SER A 34 14.13 -4.99 0.04
CA SER A 34 15.15 -4.16 -0.62
C SER A 34 14.57 -3.12 -1.59
N SER A 35 13.25 -3.07 -1.77
CA SER A 35 12.60 -2.15 -2.73
C SER A 35 12.20 -0.84 -2.08
N GLY A 36 12.74 0.27 -2.61
CA GLY A 36 12.33 1.62 -2.24
C GLY A 36 13.44 2.43 -1.56
N TRP A 37 13.03 3.48 -0.86
CA TRP A 37 13.92 4.42 -0.19
C TRP A 37 14.16 3.99 1.24
N ALA A 38 15.40 4.05 1.71
CA ALA A 38 15.72 3.74 3.10
C ALA A 38 14.93 4.64 4.07
N SER A 39 14.33 4.01 5.08
CA SER A 39 13.71 4.69 6.21
C SER A 39 14.77 5.42 7.02
N GLN A 40 14.41 6.58 7.58
CA GLN A 40 15.29 7.37 8.45
C GLN A 40 15.44 6.75 9.84
N SER A 41 14.75 5.65 10.13
CA SER A 41 14.75 4.96 11.43
C SER A 41 16.05 4.21 11.76
N GLY A 42 17.01 4.12 10.83
CA GLY A 42 18.27 3.40 11.03
C GLY A 42 18.13 1.87 11.07
N SER A 43 16.93 1.33 10.83
CA SER A 43 16.62 -0.10 10.80
C SER A 43 17.14 -0.84 9.56
N GLY A 44 17.61 -0.10 8.54
CA GLY A 44 17.95 -0.65 7.22
C GLY A 44 16.74 -0.98 6.34
N GLU A 45 15.52 -0.79 6.85
CA GLU A 45 14.27 -1.03 6.14
C GLU A 45 13.90 0.11 5.20
N THR A 46 13.18 -0.17 4.11
CA THR A 46 12.62 0.86 3.24
C THR A 46 11.28 1.42 3.75
N ILE A 47 11.01 2.68 3.42
CA ILE A 47 9.73 3.37 3.75
C ILE A 47 8.52 2.58 3.21
N GLY A 48 8.66 2.02 2.00
CA GLY A 48 7.61 1.21 1.40
C GLY A 48 7.33 -0.07 2.19
N HIS A 49 8.38 -0.80 2.56
CA HIS A 49 8.22 -2.03 3.33
C HIS A 49 7.59 -1.75 4.72
N GLU A 50 8.01 -0.65 5.37
CA GLU A 50 7.43 -0.21 6.64
C GLU A 50 5.94 0.11 6.49
N SER A 51 5.60 0.83 5.41
CA SER A 51 4.21 1.15 5.06
C SER A 51 3.36 -0.11 4.84
N GLY A 52 3.91 -1.11 4.15
CA GLY A 52 3.24 -2.39 3.92
C GLY A 52 2.88 -3.10 5.21
N ARG A 53 3.76 -3.10 6.22
CA ARG A 53 3.42 -3.67 7.54
C ARG A 53 2.28 -2.94 8.24
N LYS A 54 2.23 -1.60 8.14
CA LYS A 54 1.13 -0.80 8.70
C LYS A 54 -0.18 -1.09 7.96
N ILE A 55 -0.15 -1.19 6.63
CA ILE A 55 -1.32 -1.58 5.83
C ILE A 55 -1.81 -2.98 6.27
N MET A 56 -0.90 -3.95 6.42
CA MET A 56 -1.26 -5.29 6.89
C MET A 56 -1.95 -5.22 8.27
N GLN A 57 -1.42 -4.44 9.21
CA GLN A 57 -2.04 -4.25 10.53
C GLN A 57 -3.42 -3.61 10.43
N ILE A 58 -3.61 -2.61 9.55
CA ILE A 58 -4.91 -1.98 9.28
C ILE A 58 -5.94 -2.98 8.78
N LEU A 59 -5.54 -3.82 7.82
CA LEU A 59 -6.38 -4.85 7.24
C LEU A 59 -6.72 -5.97 8.23
N ASP A 60 -5.75 -6.37 9.07
CA ASP A 60 -5.94 -7.43 10.08
C ASP A 60 -6.93 -6.99 11.18
N HIS A 61 -6.86 -5.74 11.65
CA HIS A 61 -7.72 -5.29 12.76
C HIS A 61 -9.10 -4.78 12.33
N ASN A 62 -9.28 -4.36 11.07
CA ASN A 62 -10.58 -3.94 10.52
C ASN A 62 -10.90 -4.66 9.19
N PRO A 63 -11.10 -6.00 9.22
CA PRO A 63 -11.34 -6.81 8.02
C PRO A 63 -12.67 -6.47 7.32
N SER A 64 -13.65 -5.94 8.06
CA SER A 64 -14.93 -5.47 7.53
C SER A 64 -14.86 -4.12 6.84
N LYS A 65 -13.72 -3.42 6.91
CA LYS A 65 -13.51 -2.07 6.36
C LYS A 65 -14.52 -1.06 6.88
N ASN A 66 -14.95 -1.22 8.14
CA ASN A 66 -15.96 -0.36 8.75
C ASN A 66 -15.35 1.03 9.05
N PRO A 67 -15.88 2.13 8.49
CA PRO A 67 -15.30 3.46 8.69
C PRO A 67 -15.18 3.91 10.16
N SER A 68 -16.05 3.43 11.05
CA SER A 68 -16.01 3.79 12.48
C SER A 68 -14.89 3.12 13.26
N ASP A 69 -14.31 2.05 12.72
CA ASP A 69 -13.38 1.18 13.45
C ASP A 69 -11.91 1.55 13.16
N TYR A 70 -11.69 2.54 12.30
CA TYR A 70 -10.36 3.10 12.04
C TYR A 70 -9.99 4.17 13.06
N THR A 71 -8.75 4.12 13.53
CA THR A 71 -8.17 5.16 14.37
C THR A 71 -7.69 6.35 13.54
N ASP A 72 -7.49 7.51 14.16
CA ASP A 72 -6.92 8.68 13.47
C ASP A 72 -5.55 8.37 12.85
N SER A 73 -4.74 7.53 13.53
CA SER A 73 -3.44 7.08 13.02
C SER A 73 -3.58 6.22 11.76
N ASP A 74 -4.63 5.39 11.67
CA ASP A 74 -4.89 4.61 10.46
C ASP A 74 -5.24 5.55 9.32
N ILE A 75 -6.13 6.52 9.56
CA ILE A 75 -6.54 7.49 8.54
C ILE A 75 -5.35 8.32 8.04
N ASP A 76 -4.47 8.75 8.93
CA ASP A 76 -3.26 9.47 8.56
C ASP A 76 -2.32 8.62 7.70
N HIS A 77 -2.14 7.33 8.04
CA HIS A 77 -1.36 6.43 7.20
C HIS A 77 -2.04 6.18 5.85
N MET A 78 -3.36 5.99 5.82
CA MET A 78 -4.14 5.83 4.60
C MET A 78 -3.98 7.03 3.65
N ARG A 79 -3.94 8.27 4.18
CA ARG A 79 -3.67 9.48 3.37
C ARG A 79 -2.33 9.37 2.63
N HIS A 80 -1.31 8.86 3.29
CA HIS A 80 0.00 8.64 2.66
C HIS A 80 -0.07 7.54 1.60
N VAL A 81 -0.72 6.41 1.90
CA VAL A 81 -0.87 5.28 0.96
C VAL A 81 -1.59 5.71 -0.31
N VAL A 82 -2.74 6.38 -0.16
CA VAL A 82 -3.54 6.90 -1.26
C VAL A 82 -2.74 7.88 -2.12
N SER A 83 -2.06 8.83 -1.48
CA SER A 83 -1.25 9.83 -2.19
C SER A 83 -0.08 9.19 -2.94
N TYR A 84 0.55 8.17 -2.34
CA TYR A 84 1.62 7.42 -2.97
C TYR A 84 1.11 6.65 -4.19
N CYS A 85 0.10 5.79 -4.01
CA CYS A 85 -0.42 4.93 -5.07
C CYS A 85 -0.93 5.74 -6.27
N LYS A 86 -1.73 6.80 -6.04
CA LYS A 86 -2.25 7.64 -7.15
C LYS A 86 -1.14 8.28 -7.97
N ARG A 87 -0.15 8.89 -7.30
CA ARG A 87 0.98 9.52 -7.98
C ARG A 87 1.81 8.49 -8.74
N HIS A 88 2.10 7.36 -8.13
CA HIS A 88 2.97 6.35 -8.71
C HIS A 88 2.31 5.63 -9.89
N LEU A 89 1.02 5.29 -9.79
CA LEU A 89 0.25 4.70 -10.87
C LEU A 89 0.13 5.63 -12.09
N ALA A 90 0.07 6.95 -11.87
CA ALA A 90 0.03 7.94 -12.94
C ALA A 90 1.38 8.14 -13.64
N GLN A 91 2.50 7.92 -12.93
CA GLN A 91 3.86 8.16 -13.46
C GLN A 91 4.44 6.95 -14.20
N GLU A 92 4.06 5.72 -13.81
CA GLU A 92 4.78 4.50 -14.20
C GLU A 92 3.93 3.57 -15.07
N GLU A 93 3.43 4.04 -16.22
CA GLU A 93 2.41 3.33 -17.00
C GLU A 93 2.80 1.91 -17.44
N HIS A 94 3.96 1.74 -18.09
CA HIS A 94 4.43 0.42 -18.52
C HIS A 94 5.19 -0.31 -17.41
N ALA A 95 6.00 0.40 -16.62
CA ALA A 95 6.86 -0.20 -15.60
C ALA A 95 6.03 -0.88 -14.49
N LYS A 96 4.86 -0.35 -14.12
CA LYS A 96 3.97 -1.00 -13.14
C LYS A 96 3.44 -2.36 -13.59
N ARG A 97 3.47 -2.69 -14.89
CA ARG A 97 3.04 -3.98 -15.44
C ARG A 97 4.18 -4.99 -15.63
N ASP A 98 5.41 -4.61 -15.33
CA ASP A 98 6.56 -5.52 -15.34
C ASP A 98 6.83 -6.01 -13.91
N PRO A 99 6.62 -7.32 -13.62
CA PRO A 99 6.87 -7.89 -12.28
C PRO A 99 8.31 -7.69 -11.79
N SER A 100 9.26 -7.54 -12.72
CA SER A 100 10.66 -7.37 -12.38
C SER A 100 11.01 -5.94 -11.97
N SER A 101 10.15 -4.96 -12.29
CA SER A 101 10.45 -3.54 -12.13
C SER A 101 10.42 -3.08 -10.67
N LYS A 102 11.19 -2.03 -10.38
CA LYS A 102 11.13 -1.35 -9.07
C LYS A 102 9.77 -0.72 -8.80
N SER A 103 9.08 -0.26 -9.84
CA SER A 103 7.75 0.36 -9.71
C SER A 103 6.71 -0.65 -9.23
N TYR A 104 6.66 -1.83 -9.86
CA TYR A 104 5.76 -2.90 -9.46
C TYR A 104 6.01 -3.37 -8.03
N ARG A 105 7.27 -3.68 -7.70
CA ARG A 105 7.68 -4.11 -6.35
C ARG A 105 7.32 -3.05 -5.29
N SER A 106 7.51 -1.78 -5.63
CA SER A 106 7.15 -0.68 -4.74
C SER A 106 5.64 -0.60 -4.55
N LEU A 107 4.82 -0.63 -5.62
CA LEU A 107 3.36 -0.61 -5.48
C LEU A 107 2.85 -1.74 -4.57
N LYS A 108 3.42 -2.95 -4.68
CA LYS A 108 3.07 -4.06 -3.78
C LYS A 108 3.45 -3.81 -2.32
N ASN A 109 4.59 -3.15 -2.05
CA ASN A 109 4.91 -2.69 -0.70
C ASN A 109 3.87 -1.70 -0.15
N TRP A 110 3.17 -0.99 -1.03
CA TRP A 110 2.07 -0.08 -0.69
C TRP A 110 0.68 -0.71 -0.81
N GLY A 111 0.59 -2.06 -0.87
CA GLY A 111 -0.67 -2.81 -0.86
C GLY A 111 -1.41 -2.86 -2.19
N HIS A 112 -0.80 -2.38 -3.28
CA HIS A 112 -1.39 -2.40 -4.62
C HIS A 112 -0.62 -3.35 -5.54
N ASP A 113 -1.26 -4.42 -5.97
CA ASP A 113 -0.75 -5.30 -7.02
C ASP A 113 -1.33 -4.87 -8.37
N ALA A 114 -0.50 -4.23 -9.20
CA ALA A 114 -0.89 -3.70 -10.51
C ALA A 114 -1.17 -4.79 -11.57
N LEU A 115 -0.91 -6.05 -11.26
CA LEU A 115 -1.21 -7.21 -12.11
C LEU A 115 -2.40 -8.02 -11.60
N LYS A 116 -2.98 -7.64 -10.46
CA LYS A 116 -4.19 -8.27 -9.96
C LYS A 116 -5.38 -7.83 -10.83
N PRO A 117 -6.15 -8.77 -11.39
CA PRO A 117 -7.33 -8.44 -12.19
C PRO A 117 -8.35 -7.69 -11.33
N SER A 118 -9.07 -6.76 -11.96
CA SER A 118 -10.17 -6.08 -11.30
C SER A 118 -11.30 -7.10 -11.06
N PRO A 119 -12.13 -6.93 -10.02
CA PRO A 119 -13.31 -7.77 -9.84
C PRO A 119 -14.29 -7.74 -11.03
N ASP A 120 -14.17 -6.71 -11.87
CA ASP A 120 -14.99 -6.46 -13.06
C ASP A 120 -14.34 -6.94 -14.37
N ASP A 121 -13.12 -7.51 -14.34
CA ASP A 121 -12.40 -8.06 -15.50
C ASP A 121 -12.71 -9.55 -15.76
#